data_AF-A0A8B7T0R2-F1
#
_entry.id   AF-A0A8B7T0R2-F1
#
_cell.length_a   1.000
_cell.length_b   1.000
_cell.length_c   1.000
_cell.angle_alpha   90.00
_cell.angle_beta   90.00
_cell.angle_gamma   90.00
#
_symmetry.space_group_name_H-M   'P 1'
#
loop_
_entity.id
_entity.type
_entity.pdbx_description
1 polymer ?
#
loop_
_entity_poly.entity_id
_entity_poly.type
_entity_poly.pdbx_seq_one_letter_code
_entity_poly.pdbx_strand_id
1 'polypeptide(L)'
;MFAFHDGGVQVLCKYNESVQQFKMQLLKGEQILCDLTKTKENENTVSIQHLKFCQSQLSSNSVSFFLNNLDSSHASYYLCKLSIFEPPPFQEIMSKEYLHIYESQFCCQLKFWLPIGCAAFAVVYIVGCVFLCWLKQKKHRPSVHDPNSEYMFMAAVNTAKKPGFTDVTRNLELPSIQA
;
A
#
# COMPACT_ATOMS: atom_id res chain seq x y z
N MET A 1 6.01 29.82 -9.17
CA MET A 1 7.05 29.63 -10.22
C MET A 1 6.89 28.31 -10.99
N PHE A 2 6.08 27.36 -10.52
CA PHE A 2 5.96 26.03 -11.15
C PHE A 2 4.56 25.80 -11.74
N ALA A 3 4.52 25.11 -12.89
CA ALA A 3 3.32 24.54 -13.47
C ALA A 3 3.58 23.05 -13.76
N PHE A 4 2.65 22.19 -13.37
CA PHE A 4 2.76 20.75 -13.57
C PHE A 4 2.04 20.37 -14.87
N HIS A 5 2.72 19.61 -15.72
CA HIS A 5 2.16 19.03 -16.94
C HIS A 5 2.39 17.52 -16.92
N ASP A 6 1.63 16.74 -17.70
CA ASP A 6 1.65 15.27 -17.67
C ASP A 6 3.08 14.69 -17.71
N GLY A 7 3.61 14.29 -16.55
CA GLY A 7 4.94 13.68 -16.39
C GLY A 7 6.12 14.64 -16.22
N GLY A 8 5.90 15.95 -16.09
CA GLY A 8 6.97 16.94 -15.97
C GLY A 8 6.58 18.22 -15.22
N VAL A 9 7.58 19.07 -14.98
CA VAL A 9 7.40 20.38 -14.34
C VAL A 9 7.94 21.47 -15.24
N GLN A 10 7.10 22.46 -15.52
CA GLN A 10 7.47 23.71 -16.14
C GLN A 10 7.82 24.73 -15.07
N VAL A 11 9.06 25.21 -15.07
CA VAL A 11 9.56 26.27 -14.20
C VAL A 11 9.54 27.58 -14.97
N LEU A 12 8.76 28.54 -14.50
CA LEU A 12 8.60 29.87 -15.11
C LEU A 12 9.41 30.91 -14.32
N CYS A 13 10.49 31.39 -14.91
CA CYS A 13 11.30 32.50 -14.40
C CYS A 13 10.89 33.80 -15.13
N LYS A 14 10.29 34.75 -14.42
CA LYS A 14 9.86 36.04 -14.98
C LYS A 14 11.00 37.04 -15.03
N TYR A 15 11.01 37.89 -16.06
CA TYR A 15 11.92 39.02 -16.21
C TYR A 15 11.21 40.19 -16.90
N ASN A 16 11.81 41.37 -16.89
CA ASN A 16 11.19 42.56 -17.49
C ASN A 16 11.39 42.60 -19.01
N GLU A 17 10.36 42.96 -19.78
CA GLU A 17 10.44 42.98 -21.27
C GLU A 17 11.47 43.98 -21.80
N SER A 18 11.87 44.97 -21.00
CA SER A 18 12.90 45.96 -21.33
C SER A 18 14.31 45.37 -21.44
N VAL A 19 14.53 44.13 -21.00
CA VAL A 19 15.85 43.49 -20.97
C VAL A 19 16.22 42.93 -22.35
N GLN A 20 17.31 43.45 -22.91
CA GLN A 20 17.79 43.09 -24.24
C GLN A 20 18.80 41.93 -24.19
N GLN A 21 19.75 42.00 -23.25
CA GLN A 21 20.78 40.96 -23.07
C GLN A 21 20.78 40.46 -21.64
N PHE A 22 20.66 39.15 -21.49
CA PHE A 22 20.66 38.53 -20.18
C PHE A 22 21.09 37.07 -20.26
N LYS A 23 21.44 36.54 -19.09
CA LYS A 23 21.68 35.14 -18.85
C LYS A 23 20.74 34.65 -17.77
N MET A 24 20.01 33.58 -18.04
CA MET A 24 19.10 32.93 -17.12
C MET A 24 19.62 31.53 -16.82
N GLN A 25 19.83 31.23 -15.54
CA GLN A 25 20.22 29.91 -15.07
C GLN A 25 19.18 29.36 -14.11
N LEU A 26 18.86 28.09 -14.27
CA LEU A 26 18.07 27.35 -13.30
C LEU A 26 19.01 26.47 -12.48
N LEU A 27 19.01 26.66 -11.16
CA LEU A 27 19.85 25.91 -10.24
C LEU A 27 19.00 25.06 -9.29
N LYS A 28 19.51 23.89 -8.93
CA LYS A 28 19.04 23.05 -7.82
C LYS A 28 20.16 22.99 -6.80
N GLY A 29 20.02 23.74 -5.70
CA GLY A 29 21.13 23.97 -4.77
C GLY A 29 22.30 24.66 -5.48
N GLU A 30 23.47 24.03 -5.51
CA GLU A 30 24.68 24.53 -6.19
C GLU A 30 24.80 24.07 -7.66
N GLN A 31 23.98 23.11 -8.08
CA GLN A 31 24.07 22.53 -9.41
C GLN A 31 23.28 23.35 -10.43
N ILE A 32 23.92 23.74 -11.53
CA ILE A 32 23.27 24.37 -12.69
C ILE A 32 22.58 23.27 -13.51
N LEU A 33 21.26 23.36 -13.63
CA LEU A 33 20.44 22.43 -14.43
C LEU A 33 20.24 22.91 -15.86
N CYS A 34 20.04 24.21 -16.03
CA CYS A 34 19.77 24.83 -17.32
C CYS A 34 20.48 26.17 -17.39
N ASP A 35 21.01 26.50 -18.57
CA ASP A 35 21.61 27.78 -18.86
C ASP A 35 21.06 28.29 -20.20
N LEU A 36 20.51 29.50 -20.19
CA LEU A 36 20.00 30.18 -21.36
C LEU A 36 20.62 31.57 -21.40
N THR A 37 21.26 31.91 -22.52
CA THR A 37 21.81 33.24 -22.73
C THR A 37 21.10 33.89 -23.92
N LYS A 38 20.65 35.13 -23.76
CA LYS A 38 20.08 35.96 -24.82
C LYS A 38 21.04 37.08 -25.14
N THR A 39 21.52 37.14 -26.38
CA THR A 39 22.35 38.22 -26.91
C THR A 39 21.60 39.01 -27.98
N LYS A 40 22.01 40.27 -28.23
CA LYS A 40 21.31 41.19 -29.15
C LYS A 40 21.44 40.81 -30.62
N GLU A 41 22.50 40.07 -30.95
CA GLU A 41 22.90 39.76 -32.33
C GLU A 41 22.36 38.41 -32.81
N ASN A 42 21.86 37.57 -31.91
CA ASN A 42 21.34 36.26 -32.26
C ASN A 42 19.93 36.07 -31.70
N GLU A 43 19.00 35.73 -32.57
CA GLU A 43 17.58 35.49 -32.29
C GLU A 43 17.38 34.18 -31.50
N ASN A 44 17.99 34.09 -30.31
CA ASN A 44 18.02 32.96 -29.38
C ASN A 44 19.18 31.96 -29.63
N THR A 45 20.43 32.35 -29.29
CA THR A 45 21.47 31.35 -29.02
C THR A 45 21.19 30.73 -27.66
N VAL A 46 20.29 29.74 -27.61
CA VAL A 46 20.18 28.88 -26.43
C VAL A 46 21.46 28.04 -26.37
N SER A 47 22.51 28.56 -25.75
CA SER A 47 23.71 27.80 -25.44
C SER A 47 23.38 26.82 -24.31
N ILE A 48 22.77 25.68 -24.66
CA ILE A 48 22.49 24.58 -23.73
C ILE A 48 23.81 23.91 -23.39
N GLN A 49 24.59 24.52 -22.49
CA GLN A 49 25.80 23.90 -21.98
C GLN A 49 25.40 23.00 -20.80
N HIS A 50 25.32 21.70 -21.11
CA HIS A 50 25.14 20.55 -20.21
C HIS A 50 23.72 20.14 -19.77
N LEU A 51 23.48 18.84 -20.01
CA LEU A 51 22.64 17.87 -19.28
C LEU A 51 21.18 17.70 -19.70
N LYS A 52 20.97 17.09 -20.89
CA LYS A 52 20.00 16.03 -21.29
C LYS A 52 18.50 16.09 -20.89
N PHE A 53 18.06 16.97 -19.98
CA PHE A 53 16.74 16.96 -19.34
C PHE A 53 16.04 18.32 -19.34
N CYS A 54 16.67 19.36 -19.92
CA CYS A 54 16.13 20.71 -19.88
C CYS A 54 15.82 21.23 -21.27
N GLN A 55 14.53 21.44 -21.54
CA GLN A 55 14.07 22.19 -22.70
C GLN A 55 13.68 23.59 -22.24
N SER A 56 14.26 24.62 -22.85
CA SER A 56 13.95 26.01 -22.53
C SER A 56 13.13 26.63 -23.66
N GLN A 57 12.10 27.37 -23.30
CA GLN A 57 11.33 28.20 -24.21
C GLN A 57 11.36 29.64 -23.69
N LEU A 58 11.67 30.57 -24.60
CA LEU A 58 11.72 31.98 -24.32
C LEU A 58 10.40 32.64 -24.72
N SER A 59 9.87 33.50 -23.84
CA SER A 59 8.72 34.37 -24.09
C SER A 59 9.12 35.83 -23.90
N SER A 60 8.26 36.80 -24.22
CA SER A 60 8.61 38.24 -24.15
C SER A 60 9.07 38.66 -22.74
N ASN A 61 8.38 38.16 -21.71
CA ASN A 61 8.55 38.53 -20.30
C ASN A 61 9.03 37.40 -19.39
N SER A 62 9.34 36.22 -19.95
CA SER A 62 9.63 35.06 -19.13
C SER A 62 10.43 34.00 -19.88
N VAL A 63 11.20 33.22 -19.10
CA VAL A 63 11.85 32.00 -19.55
C VAL A 63 11.15 30.83 -18.88
N SER A 64 10.67 29.89 -19.68
CA SER A 64 10.14 28.62 -19.17
C SER A 64 11.13 27.49 -19.39
N PHE A 65 11.46 26.76 -18.33
CA PHE A 65 12.26 25.56 -18.37
C PHE A 65 11.38 24.34 -18.11
N PHE A 66 11.42 23.36 -19.00
CA PHE A 66 10.72 22.10 -18.86
C PHE A 66 11.69 21.05 -18.33
N LEU A 67 11.37 20.52 -17.15
CA LEU A 67 12.08 19.44 -16.50
C LEU A 67 11.26 18.16 -16.64
N ASN A 68 11.81 17.19 -17.36
CA ASN A 68 11.18 15.89 -17.60
C ASN A 68 11.78 14.81 -16.69
N ASN A 69 11.03 13.72 -16.43
CA ASN A 69 11.48 12.58 -15.62
C ASN A 69 11.90 12.97 -14.19
N LEU A 70 11.09 13.79 -13.54
CA LEU A 70 11.27 14.15 -12.14
C LEU A 70 10.73 13.04 -11.23
N ASP A 71 11.49 12.72 -10.19
CA ASP A 71 11.13 11.74 -9.16
C ASP A 71 11.07 12.42 -7.78
N SER A 72 10.53 11.77 -6.74
CA SER A 72 10.38 12.37 -5.40
C SER A 72 11.70 12.83 -4.79
N SER A 73 12.81 12.16 -5.15
CA SER A 73 14.19 12.54 -4.84
C SER A 73 14.62 13.91 -5.41
N HIS A 74 13.86 14.47 -6.34
CA HIS A 74 14.14 15.76 -6.96
C HIS A 74 13.50 16.94 -6.23
N ALA A 75 12.66 16.69 -5.22
CA ALA A 75 12.06 17.73 -4.40
C ALA A 75 13.14 18.53 -3.65
N SER A 76 13.29 19.80 -4.00
CA SER A 76 14.33 20.68 -3.47
C SER A 76 14.01 22.15 -3.72
N TYR A 77 14.89 23.03 -3.25
CA TYR A 77 14.86 24.43 -3.62
C TYR A 77 15.45 24.63 -5.02
N TYR A 78 14.63 25.21 -5.89
CA TYR A 78 15.05 25.65 -7.21
C TYR A 78 15.23 27.16 -7.20
N LEU A 79 16.25 27.61 -7.92
CA LEU A 79 16.69 28.99 -7.97
C LEU A 79 16.78 29.45 -9.42
N CYS A 80 15.99 30.46 -9.79
CA CYS A 80 16.18 31.19 -11.04
C CYS A 80 17.23 32.28 -10.78
N LYS A 81 18.40 32.18 -11.42
CA LYS A 81 19.41 33.24 -11.46
C LYS A 81 19.27 33.99 -12.77
N LEU A 82 18.89 35.26 -12.70
CA LEU A 82 18.85 36.18 -13.84
C LEU A 82 20.00 37.18 -13.71
N SER A 83 20.92 37.17 -14.67
CA SER A 83 22.01 38.14 -14.80
C SER A 83 21.72 39.03 -16.03
N ILE A 84 21.43 40.31 -15.80
CA ILE A 84 21.10 41.31 -16.81
C ILE A 84 22.37 42.06 -17.21
N PHE A 85 22.68 42.05 -18.51
CA PHE A 85 23.81 42.80 -19.07
C PHE A 85 23.36 44.07 -19.78
N GLU A 86 22.19 44.05 -20.44
CA GLU A 86 21.65 45.19 -21.15
C GLU A 86 20.13 45.30 -20.86
N PRO A 87 19.63 46.45 -20.34
CA PRO A 87 20.35 47.72 -20.18
C PRO A 87 21.29 47.74 -18.96
N PRO A 88 22.37 48.54 -18.99
CA PRO A 88 23.19 48.79 -17.82
C PRO A 88 22.39 49.52 -16.72
N PRO A 89 22.75 49.39 -15.44
CA PRO A 89 23.90 48.65 -14.90
C PRO A 89 23.70 47.14 -14.90
N PHE A 90 24.79 46.39 -14.76
CA PHE A 90 24.71 44.94 -14.53
C PHE A 90 23.93 44.64 -13.24
N GLN A 91 22.94 43.76 -13.34
CA GLN A 91 22.07 43.39 -12.22
C GLN A 91 21.93 41.87 -12.15
N GLU A 92 21.98 41.33 -10.93
CA GLU A 92 21.64 39.93 -10.68
C GLU A 92 20.40 39.83 -9.80
N ILE A 93 19.40 39.09 -10.27
CA ILE A 93 18.15 38.84 -9.57
C ILE A 93 18.03 37.34 -9.33
N MET A 94 17.73 36.96 -8.10
CA MET A 94 17.56 35.56 -7.71
C MET A 94 16.16 35.32 -7.17
N SER A 95 15.46 34.33 -7.72
CA SER A 95 14.15 33.88 -7.24
C SER A 95 14.23 32.44 -6.78
N LYS A 96 13.96 32.18 -5.50
CA LYS A 96 14.04 30.86 -4.88
C LYS A 96 12.64 30.35 -4.56
N GLU A 97 12.29 29.16 -5.03
CA GLU A 97 11.03 28.51 -4.70
C GLU A 97 11.25 27.02 -4.47
N TYR A 98 10.53 26.45 -3.51
CA TYR A 98 10.64 25.02 -3.20
C TYR A 98 9.70 24.22 -4.09
N LEU A 99 10.23 23.22 -4.79
CA LEU A 99 9.44 22.31 -5.60
C LEU A 99 9.07 21.08 -4.76
N HIS A 100 7.79 20.96 -4.41
CA HIS A 100 7.23 19.73 -3.86
C HIS A 100 6.81 18.81 -5.00
N ILE A 101 7.38 17.60 -5.04
CA ILE A 101 6.95 16.53 -5.94
C ILE A 101 6.19 15.51 -5.11
N TYR A 102 4.91 15.32 -5.42
CA TYR A 102 4.09 14.33 -4.74
C TYR A 102 4.37 12.95 -5.31
N GLU A 103 4.80 12.03 -4.45
CA GLU A 103 4.98 10.64 -4.82
C GLU A 103 3.61 9.94 -4.84
N SER A 104 2.97 9.83 -6.01
CA SER A 104 1.63 9.23 -6.13
C SER A 104 1.66 7.75 -6.54
N GLN A 105 2.80 7.22 -6.98
CA GLN A 105 2.80 5.99 -7.78
C GLN A 105 2.86 4.68 -6.97
N PHE A 106 3.46 4.69 -5.76
CA PHE A 106 3.65 3.47 -4.98
C PHE A 106 2.64 3.22 -3.85
N CYS A 107 1.86 4.23 -3.45
CA CYS A 107 0.83 4.05 -2.41
C CYS A 107 -0.31 3.12 -2.87
N CYS A 108 -0.62 3.10 -4.16
CA CYS A 108 -1.73 2.32 -4.70
C CYS A 108 -1.36 0.87 -5.04
N GLN A 109 -0.12 0.58 -5.45
CA GLN A 109 0.31 -0.79 -5.80
C GLN A 109 0.32 -1.71 -4.58
N LEU A 110 0.82 -1.23 -3.43
CA LEU A 110 0.85 -2.02 -2.19
C LEU A 110 -0.56 -2.32 -1.64
N LYS A 111 -1.49 -1.37 -1.83
CA LYS A 111 -2.90 -1.52 -1.47
C LYS A 111 -3.62 -2.59 -2.30
N PHE A 112 -3.21 -2.85 -3.53
CA PHE A 112 -3.78 -3.92 -4.36
C PHE A 112 -3.19 -5.30 -4.06
N TRP A 113 -1.92 -5.39 -3.66
CA TRP A 113 -1.28 -6.67 -3.35
C TRP A 113 -1.69 -7.25 -1.99
N LEU A 114 -1.97 -6.40 -0.99
CA LEU A 114 -2.43 -6.82 0.33
C LEU A 114 -3.72 -7.68 0.30
N PRO A 115 -4.83 -7.26 -0.36
CA PRO A 115 -6.06 -8.06 -0.42
C PRO A 115 -5.88 -9.35 -1.25
N ILE A 116 -5.06 -9.31 -2.31
CA ILE A 116 -4.76 -10.50 -3.13
C ILE A 116 -4.01 -11.55 -2.29
N GLY A 117 -3.02 -11.12 -1.49
CA GLY A 117 -2.31 -12.00 -0.57
C GLY A 117 -3.21 -12.61 0.50
N CYS A 118 -4.08 -11.80 1.13
CA CYS A 118 -5.04 -12.27 2.12
C CYS A 118 -6.04 -13.29 1.53
N ALA A 119 -6.55 -13.04 0.32
CA ALA A 119 -7.47 -13.96 -0.35
C ALA A 119 -6.81 -15.30 -0.66
N ALA A 120 -5.57 -15.29 -1.18
CA ALA A 120 -4.82 -16.51 -1.48
C ALA A 120 -4.57 -17.33 -0.20
N PHE A 121 -4.17 -16.68 0.90
CA PHE A 121 -3.92 -17.36 2.17
C PHE A 121 -5.19 -17.99 2.75
N ALA A 122 -6.34 -17.30 2.68
CA ALA A 122 -7.61 -17.83 3.13
C ALA A 122 -8.03 -19.09 2.34
N VAL A 123 -7.86 -19.09 1.01
CA VAL A 123 -8.16 -20.26 0.17
C VAL A 123 -7.28 -21.45 0.54
N VAL A 124 -5.97 -21.25 0.68
CA VAL A 124 -5.05 -22.32 1.08
C VAL A 124 -5.40 -22.87 2.46
N TYR A 125 -5.76 -22.00 3.42
CA TYR A 125 -6.18 -22.42 4.75
C TYR A 125 -7.45 -23.27 4.72
N ILE A 126 -8.47 -22.87 3.96
CA ILE A 126 -9.73 -23.63 3.81
C ILE A 126 -9.45 -24.99 3.16
N VAL A 127 -8.67 -25.04 2.08
CA VAL A 127 -8.31 -26.29 1.39
C VAL A 127 -7.51 -27.21 2.31
N GLY A 128 -6.55 -26.66 3.07
CA GLY A 128 -5.78 -27.41 4.06
C GLY A 128 -6.66 -27.98 5.18
N CYS A 129 -7.61 -27.20 5.69
CA CYS A 129 -8.57 -27.66 6.70
C CYS A 129 -9.44 -28.80 6.18
N VAL A 130 -9.99 -28.68 4.96
CA VAL A 130 -10.80 -29.74 4.33
C VAL A 130 -9.98 -31.02 4.13
N PHE A 131 -8.73 -30.89 3.69
CA PHE A 131 -7.83 -32.04 3.50
C PHE A 131 -7.51 -32.75 4.83
N LEU A 132 -7.22 -32.00 5.88
CA LEU A 132 -6.99 -32.55 7.22
C LEU A 132 -8.26 -33.22 7.79
N CYS A 133 -9.43 -32.61 7.61
CA CYS A 133 -10.72 -33.21 7.97
C CYS A 133 -10.99 -34.51 7.21
N TRP A 134 -10.70 -34.56 5.90
CA TRP A 134 -10.80 -35.79 5.11
C TRP A 134 -9.83 -36.88 5.58
N LEU A 135 -8.58 -36.53 5.89
CA LEU A 135 -7.62 -37.49 6.42
C LEU A 135 -8.05 -38.03 7.79
N LYS A 136 -8.67 -37.19 8.63
CA LYS A 136 -9.24 -37.62 9.93
C LYS A 136 -10.44 -38.53 9.75
N GLN A 137 -11.37 -38.21 8.85
CA GLN A 137 -12.50 -39.07 8.47
C GLN A 137 -12.02 -40.41 7.88
N LYS A 138 -10.94 -40.43 7.09
CA LYS A 138 -10.37 -41.67 6.54
C LYS A 138 -9.71 -42.53 7.63
N LYS A 139 -9.12 -41.91 8.66
CA LYS A 139 -8.60 -42.60 9.86
C LYS A 139 -9.72 -43.04 10.81
N HIS A 140 -10.82 -42.29 10.88
CA HIS A 140 -12.03 -42.61 11.65
C HIS A 140 -13.11 -43.08 10.70
N ARG A 141 -12.80 -44.04 9.81
CA ARG A 141 -13.88 -44.81 9.19
C ARG A 141 -14.54 -45.53 10.37
N PRO A 142 -15.79 -45.20 10.78
CA PRO A 142 -16.48 -46.05 11.72
C PRO A 142 -16.53 -47.40 11.04
N SER A 143 -15.83 -48.37 11.61
CA SER A 143 -15.98 -49.77 11.28
C SER A 143 -17.48 -50.01 11.21
N VAL A 144 -18.01 -50.39 10.04
CA VAL A 144 -19.39 -50.85 9.84
C VAL A 144 -19.56 -52.25 10.47
N HIS A 145 -18.94 -52.42 11.63
CA HIS A 145 -19.00 -53.56 12.51
C HIS A 145 -19.09 -52.95 13.90
N ASP A 146 -20.32 -52.58 14.23
CA ASP A 146 -20.82 -52.46 15.58
C ASP A 146 -21.47 -53.82 15.89
N PRO A 147 -20.74 -54.83 16.43
CA PRO A 147 -21.38 -56.04 16.88
C PRO A 147 -21.94 -55.79 18.28
N ASN A 148 -23.26 -55.70 18.37
CA ASN A 148 -24.05 -55.84 19.59
C ASN A 148 -23.71 -54.89 20.75
N SER A 149 -24.40 -53.75 20.78
CA SER A 149 -24.70 -53.01 22.01
C SER A 149 -25.74 -53.72 22.92
N GLU A 150 -26.08 -54.98 22.66
CA GLU A 150 -26.91 -55.82 23.53
C GLU A 150 -26.04 -56.77 24.38
N TYR A 151 -25.43 -56.27 25.44
CA TYR A 151 -25.11 -57.09 26.61
C TYR A 151 -25.28 -56.22 27.86
N MET A 152 -26.50 -56.23 28.42
CA MET A 152 -26.76 -55.71 29.76
C MET A 152 -26.04 -56.58 30.79
N PHE A 153 -25.38 -55.95 31.75
CA PHE A 153 -24.89 -56.61 32.97
C PHE A 153 -26.07 -57.22 33.72
N MET A 154 -26.23 -58.54 33.65
CA MET A 154 -27.13 -59.26 34.55
C MET A 154 -26.54 -59.19 35.96
N ALA A 155 -27.19 -58.45 36.84
CA ALA A 155 -26.87 -58.40 38.26
C ALA A 155 -26.91 -59.82 38.86
N ALA A 156 -25.89 -60.17 39.64
CA ALA A 156 -25.81 -61.44 40.34
C ALA A 156 -27.01 -61.58 41.28
N VAL A 157 -27.93 -62.48 40.96
CA VAL A 157 -29.04 -62.86 41.84
C VAL A 157 -28.47 -63.60 43.04
N ASN A 158 -28.59 -62.98 44.21
CA ASN A 158 -28.20 -63.56 45.47
C ASN A 158 -28.99 -64.85 45.73
N THR A 159 -28.25 -65.92 46.00
CA THR A 159 -28.69 -67.26 46.39
C THR A 159 -29.82 -67.23 47.42
N ALA A 160 -31.00 -67.73 47.03
CA ALA A 160 -32.12 -67.91 47.94
C ALA A 160 -31.83 -69.03 48.96
N LYS A 161 -31.91 -68.65 50.23
CA LYS A 161 -31.75 -69.46 51.45
C LYS A 161 -32.88 -70.50 51.55
N LYS A 162 -32.52 -71.72 52.00
CA LYS A 162 -33.36 -72.93 52.13
C LYS A 162 -34.73 -72.68 52.83
N PRO A 163 -35.79 -73.43 52.47
CA PRO A 163 -37.10 -73.33 53.10
C PRO A 163 -37.08 -73.98 54.49
N GLY A 164 -37.33 -73.18 55.52
CA GLY A 164 -37.68 -73.63 56.86
C GLY A 164 -39.19 -73.64 57.01
N PHE A 165 -39.74 -74.81 57.34
CA PHE A 165 -41.08 -75.03 57.89
C PHE A 165 -41.42 -73.97 58.95
N THR A 166 -42.55 -73.27 58.81
CA THR A 166 -43.67 -73.29 59.77
C THR A 166 -44.81 -72.38 59.33
N ASP A 167 -45.95 -73.04 59.16
CA ASP A 167 -47.28 -72.71 59.64
C ASP A 167 -48.07 -71.51 59.08
N VAL A 168 -49.27 -71.89 58.68
CA VAL A 168 -50.36 -71.13 58.11
C VAL A 168 -51.10 -70.48 59.26
N THR A 169 -51.24 -69.15 59.31
CA THR A 169 -52.57 -68.55 59.50
C THR A 169 -52.64 -67.04 59.24
N ARG A 170 -53.77 -66.68 58.61
CA ARG A 170 -54.51 -65.41 58.64
C ARG A 170 -54.10 -64.29 57.68
N ASN A 171 -54.85 -64.30 56.57
CA ASN A 171 -55.36 -63.13 55.85
C ASN A 171 -55.87 -62.04 56.81
N LEU A 172 -55.55 -60.77 56.54
CA LEU A 172 -56.52 -59.68 56.35
C LEU A 172 -55.79 -58.35 56.08
N GLU A 173 -56.28 -57.65 55.05
CA GLU A 173 -56.27 -56.19 54.83
C GLU A 173 -54.98 -55.42 54.47
N LEU A 174 -54.95 -54.99 53.20
CA LEU A 174 -54.52 -53.66 52.71
C LEU A 174 -55.25 -52.50 53.46
N PRO A 175 -54.94 -51.19 53.27
CA PRO A 175 -53.90 -50.54 52.46
C PRO A 175 -53.20 -49.33 53.17
N SER A 176 -52.37 -48.59 52.42
CA SER A 176 -52.14 -47.12 52.53
C SER A 176 -51.09 -46.67 53.58
N ILE A 177 -50.26 -45.63 53.43
CA ILE A 177 -50.17 -44.47 52.54
C ILE A 177 -48.73 -43.90 52.62
N GLN A 178 -48.39 -43.10 51.60
CA GLN A 178 -47.23 -42.21 51.41
C GLN A 178 -46.69 -41.46 52.64
N ALA A 179 -45.36 -41.29 52.68
CA ALA A 179 -44.68 -39.98 52.62
C ALA A 179 -43.20 -40.19 52.23
#